data_AF-A0A1M5JTQ0-F1
#
_entry.id   AF-A0A1M5JTQ0-F1
#
_cell.length_a   1.000
_cell.length_b   1.000
_cell.length_c   1.000
_cell.angle_alpha   90.00
_cell.angle_beta   90.00
_cell.angle_gamma   90.00
#
_symmetry.space_group_name_H-M   'P 1'
#
loop_
_entity.id
_entity.type
_entity.pdbx_description
1 polymer ?
#
loop_
_entity_poly.entity_id
_entity_poly.type
_entity_poly.pdbx_seq_one_letter_code
_entity_poly.pdbx_strand_id
1 'polypeptide(L)'
;MGNITLFLAIILTGLTAGLCFTWGNAVTPGIGNLSDSVYLQSFQSMNRSILNPTFFVVFFGPVLLSVVAGCINRVESNTALWLCLAAALLYFLGLALVTIFGNVPLNELLDKADLLAMTPEELSVLRQKFEKPWNNYHRVRIISSIMSFGLLVVASILK
;
A
#
# COMPACT_ATOMS: atom_id res chain seq x y z
N MET A 1 -8.35 -18.48 -19.63
CA MET A 1 -8.13 -17.04 -19.41
C MET A 1 -8.40 -16.62 -17.96
N GLY A 2 -9.57 -16.97 -17.38
CA GLY A 2 -9.95 -16.57 -16.02
C GLY A 2 -9.01 -17.01 -14.88
N ASN A 3 -8.33 -18.15 -15.04
CA ASN A 3 -7.34 -18.64 -14.06
C ASN A 3 -6.02 -17.87 -14.10
N ILE A 4 -5.57 -17.43 -15.28
CA ILE A 4 -4.35 -16.61 -15.42
C ILE A 4 -4.58 -15.22 -14.82
N THR A 5 -5.72 -14.59 -15.12
CA THR A 5 -6.04 -13.26 -14.58
C THR A 5 -6.15 -13.29 -13.06
N LEU A 6 -6.82 -14.29 -12.48
CA LEU A 6 -6.92 -14.44 -11.02
C LEU A 6 -5.55 -14.72 -10.40
N PHE A 7 -4.74 -15.58 -11.01
CA PHE A 7 -3.37 -15.83 -10.55
C PHE A 7 -2.53 -14.55 -10.52
N LEU A 8 -2.55 -13.75 -11.60
CA LEU A 8 -1.84 -12.48 -11.65
C LEU A 8 -2.36 -11.47 -10.62
N ALA A 9 -3.68 -11.42 -10.41
CA ALA A 9 -4.29 -10.59 -9.38
C ALA A 9 -3.80 -10.98 -7.97
N ILE A 10 -3.73 -12.28 -7.67
CA ILE A 10 -3.21 -12.80 -6.41
C ILE A 10 -1.74 -12.42 -6.23
N ILE A 11 -0.91 -12.62 -7.24
CA ILE A 11 0.53 -12.30 -7.17
C ILE A 11 0.76 -10.81 -6.90
N LEU A 12 0.15 -9.90 -7.68
CA LEU A 12 0.37 -8.46 -7.48
C LEU A 12 -0.23 -7.95 -6.17
N THR A 13 -1.39 -8.46 -5.77
CA THR A 13 -2.01 -8.10 -4.47
C THR A 13 -1.15 -8.59 -3.31
N GLY A 14 -0.63 -9.82 -3.40
CA GLY A 14 0.27 -10.41 -2.41
C GLY A 14 1.59 -9.66 -2.28
N LEU A 15 2.19 -9.26 -3.40
CA LEU A 15 3.39 -8.40 -3.41
C LEU A 15 3.10 -7.05 -2.72
N THR A 16 1.94 -6.44 -2.99
CA THR A 16 1.57 -5.19 -2.33
C THR A 16 1.30 -5.36 -0.83
N ALA A 17 0.61 -6.44 -0.45
CA ALA A 17 0.33 -6.75 0.95
C ALA A 17 1.64 -7.01 1.73
N GLY A 18 2.56 -7.78 1.14
CA GLY A 18 3.89 -8.03 1.70
C GLY A 18 4.74 -6.77 1.82
N LEU A 19 4.67 -5.88 0.81
CA LEU A 19 5.30 -4.56 0.86
C LEU A 19 4.76 -3.73 2.04
N CYS A 20 3.44 -3.57 2.14
CA CYS A 20 2.83 -2.78 3.21
C CYS A 20 3.11 -3.40 4.59
N PHE A 21 2.97 -4.71 4.72
CA PHE A 21 3.25 -5.41 5.97
C PHE A 21 4.69 -5.21 6.41
N THR A 22 5.67 -5.46 5.54
CA THR A 22 7.10 -5.27 5.87
C THR A 22 7.38 -3.82 6.27
N TRP A 23 6.77 -2.86 5.57
CA TRP A 23 6.97 -1.44 5.84
C TRP A 23 6.47 -1.04 7.23
N GLY A 24 5.27 -1.48 7.62
CA GLY A 24 4.72 -1.20 8.95
C GLY A 24 5.28 -2.07 10.08
N ASN A 25 5.73 -3.29 9.78
CA ASN A 25 6.21 -4.25 10.77
C ASN A 25 7.68 -4.06 11.13
N ALA A 26 8.52 -3.70 10.15
CA ALA A 26 9.97 -3.64 10.33
C ALA A 26 10.58 -2.29 9.93
N VAL A 27 10.19 -1.74 8.77
CA VAL A 27 10.86 -0.53 8.24
C VAL A 27 10.58 0.69 9.10
N THR A 28 9.30 1.09 9.25
CA THR A 28 8.97 2.32 10.00
C THR A 28 9.24 2.21 11.50
N PRO A 29 9.04 1.05 12.18
CA PRO A 29 9.53 0.89 13.54
C PRO A 29 11.06 0.96 13.62
N GLY A 30 11.77 0.37 12.66
CA GLY A 30 13.23 0.37 12.61
C GLY A 30 13.80 1.77 12.52
N ILE A 31 13.37 2.57 11.55
CA ILE A 31 13.80 3.97 11.44
C ILE A 31 13.21 4.85 12.54
N GLY A 32 12.08 4.46 13.14
CA GLY A 32 11.45 5.15 14.28
C GLY A 32 12.36 5.23 15.51
N ASN A 33 13.31 4.30 15.66
CA ASN A 33 14.30 4.32 16.73
C ASN A 33 15.46 5.31 16.49
N LEU A 34 15.50 5.98 15.34
CA LEU A 34 16.55 6.92 14.98
C LEU A 34 16.18 8.35 15.42
N SER A 35 17.19 9.23 15.42
CA SER A 35 16.97 10.67 15.68
C SER A 35 16.08 11.31 14.61
N ASP A 36 15.46 12.44 14.93
CA ASP A 36 14.48 13.10 14.04
C ASP A 36 15.05 13.40 12.65
N SER A 37 16.30 13.90 12.60
CA SER A 37 17.00 14.15 11.34
C SER A 37 17.17 12.88 10.51
N VAL A 38 17.66 11.79 11.13
CA VAL A 38 17.95 10.54 10.42
C VAL A 38 16.65 9.85 9.99
N TYR A 39 15.61 9.87 10.83
CA TYR A 39 14.27 9.37 10.49
C TYR A 39 13.74 10.08 9.24
N LEU A 40 13.70 11.42 9.26
CA LEU A 40 13.12 12.23 8.18
C LEU A 40 13.91 12.08 6.88
N GLN A 41 15.24 12.10 6.94
CA GLN A 41 16.09 11.89 5.76
C GLN A 41 15.92 10.49 5.17
N SER A 42 15.88 9.46 6.02
CA SER A 42 15.66 8.08 5.58
C SER A 42 14.30 7.95 4.90
N PHE A 43 13.26 8.50 5.51
CA PHE A 43 11.90 8.45 4.96
C PHE A 43 11.80 9.22 3.64
N GLN A 44 12.40 10.42 3.55
CA GLN A 44 12.44 11.21 2.33
C GLN A 44 13.14 10.47 1.19
N SER A 45 14.29 9.86 1.46
CA SER A 45 15.03 9.05 0.48
C SER A 45 14.23 7.83 -0.01
N MET A 46 13.57 7.12 0.92
CA MET A 46 12.69 5.99 0.58
C MET A 46 11.46 6.41 -0.25
N ASN A 47 10.85 7.56 0.07
CA ASN A 47 9.73 8.11 -0.67
C ASN A 47 10.08 8.45 -2.12
N ARG A 48 11.30 8.91 -2.38
CA ARG A 48 11.78 9.17 -3.75
C ARG A 48 12.08 7.88 -4.51
N SER A 49 12.75 6.93 -3.86
CA SER A 49 13.21 5.70 -4.50
C SER A 49 12.09 4.68 -4.79
N ILE A 50 10.99 4.70 -4.02
CA ILE A 50 9.84 3.81 -4.27
C ILE A 50 9.06 4.18 -5.55
N LEU A 51 9.17 5.42 -6.04
CA LEU A 51 8.49 5.88 -7.26
C LEU A 51 9.25 5.41 -8.52
N ASN A 52 9.10 4.12 -8.81
CA ASN A 52 9.71 3.47 -9.98
C ASN A 52 8.67 2.62 -10.74
N PRO A 53 8.93 2.27 -12.02
CA PRO A 53 7.95 1.55 -12.84
C PRO A 53 7.45 0.24 -12.22
N THR A 54 8.33 -0.50 -11.55
CA THR A 54 7.98 -1.78 -10.91
C THR A 54 6.96 -1.57 -9.79
N PHE A 55 7.14 -0.54 -8.95
CA PHE A 55 6.17 -0.19 -7.92
C PHE A 55 4.81 0.18 -8.54
N PHE A 56 4.79 0.99 -9.60
CA PHE A 56 3.52 1.35 -10.26
C PHE A 56 2.76 0.12 -10.78
N VAL A 57 3.46 -0.83 -11.39
CA VAL A 57 2.84 -2.09 -11.85
C VAL A 57 2.29 -2.89 -10.68
N VAL A 58 3.08 -3.10 -9.62
CA VAL A 58 2.68 -3.90 -8.45
C VAL A 58 1.53 -3.24 -7.69
N PHE A 59 1.53 -1.91 -7.57
CA PHE A 59 0.57 -1.16 -6.76
C PHE A 59 -0.75 -0.85 -7.49
N PHE A 60 -0.73 -0.60 -8.80
CA PHE A 60 -1.97 -0.27 -9.54
C PHE A 60 -2.53 -1.46 -10.34
N GLY A 61 -1.69 -2.44 -10.68
CA GLY A 61 -2.11 -3.65 -11.38
C GLY A 61 -3.26 -4.43 -10.70
N PRO A 62 -3.26 -4.59 -9.37
CA PRO A 62 -4.31 -5.33 -8.66
C PRO A 62 -5.74 -4.82 -8.88
N VAL A 63 -5.94 -3.50 -9.00
CA VAL A 63 -7.28 -2.91 -9.15
C VAL A 63 -7.92 -3.36 -10.46
N LEU A 64 -7.19 -3.22 -11.57
CA LEU A 64 -7.68 -3.60 -12.90
C LEU A 64 -7.83 -5.13 -13.00
N LEU A 65 -6.84 -5.88 -12.56
CA LEU A 65 -6.85 -7.34 -12.68
C LEU A 65 -7.94 -8.00 -11.83
N SER A 66 -8.25 -7.48 -10.63
CA SER A 66 -9.29 -8.05 -9.76
C SER A 66 -10.69 -7.86 -10.37
N VAL A 67 -10.96 -6.70 -10.99
CA VAL A 67 -12.23 -6.45 -11.70
C VAL A 67 -12.35 -7.36 -12.92
N VAL A 68 -11.30 -7.42 -13.75
CA VAL A 68 -11.29 -8.28 -14.96
C VAL A 68 -11.42 -9.75 -14.57
N ALA A 69 -10.74 -10.20 -13.51
CA ALA A 69 -10.89 -11.57 -12.99
C ALA A 69 -12.35 -11.85 -12.57
N GLY A 70 -13.00 -10.93 -11.86
CA GLY A 70 -14.42 -11.08 -11.50
C GLY A 70 -15.30 -11.24 -12.75
N CYS A 71 -15.18 -10.33 -13.73
CA CYS A 71 -15.99 -10.37 -14.94
C CYS A 71 -15.82 -11.66 -15.75
N ILE A 72 -14.60 -12.17 -15.89
CA ILE A 72 -14.31 -13.39 -16.67
C ILE A 72 -14.80 -14.65 -15.93
N ASN A 73 -14.69 -14.70 -14.61
CA ASN A 73 -15.03 -15.89 -13.82
C ASN A 73 -16.51 -15.93 -13.35
N ARG A 74 -17.32 -14.93 -13.72
CA ARG A 74 -18.77 -14.89 -13.46
C ARG A 74 -19.52 -16.13 -13.97
N VAL A 75 -18.98 -16.82 -14.97
CA VAL A 75 -19.60 -18.00 -15.59
C VAL A 75 -19.46 -19.27 -14.73
N GLU A 76 -18.47 -19.32 -13.82
CA GLU A 76 -18.13 -20.54 -13.07
C GLU A 76 -18.74 -20.55 -11.66
N SER A 77 -18.73 -19.42 -10.93
CA SER A 77 -19.26 -19.34 -9.56
C SER A 77 -19.62 -17.91 -9.17
N ASN A 78 -20.88 -17.69 -8.77
CA ASN A 78 -21.34 -16.39 -8.25
C ASN A 78 -20.59 -15.99 -6.98
N THR A 79 -20.19 -16.96 -6.15
CA THR A 79 -19.42 -16.70 -4.91
C THR A 79 -18.02 -16.17 -5.25
N ALA A 80 -17.33 -16.78 -6.20
CA ALA A 80 -15.99 -16.33 -6.62
C ALA A 80 -16.02 -14.91 -7.20
N LEU A 81 -17.08 -14.56 -7.96
CA LEU A 81 -17.30 -13.19 -8.45
C LEU A 81 -17.38 -12.18 -7.28
N TRP A 82 -18.25 -12.43 -6.30
CA TRP A 82 -18.44 -11.51 -5.18
C TRP A 82 -17.18 -11.34 -4.32
N LEU A 83 -16.41 -12.42 -4.14
CA LEU A 83 -15.12 -12.36 -3.43
C LEU A 83 -14.10 -11.49 -4.19
N CYS A 84 -14.00 -11.64 -5.52
CA CYS A 84 -13.10 -10.81 -6.34
C CYS A 84 -13.51 -9.33 -6.32
N LEU A 85 -14.81 -9.03 -6.37
CA LEU A 85 -15.32 -7.66 -6.29
C LEU A 85 -15.07 -7.04 -4.90
N ALA A 86 -15.31 -7.80 -3.83
CA ALA A 86 -15.00 -7.36 -2.47
C ALA A 86 -13.49 -7.11 -2.28
N ALA A 87 -12.63 -7.97 -2.82
CA ALA A 87 -11.19 -7.78 -2.82
C ALA A 87 -10.77 -6.50 -3.55
N ALA A 88 -11.34 -6.25 -4.74
CA ALA A 88 -11.09 -5.04 -5.52
C ALA A 88 -11.53 -3.78 -4.76
N LEU A 89 -12.70 -3.81 -4.12
CA LEU A 89 -13.24 -2.69 -3.36
C LEU A 89 -12.39 -2.37 -2.13
N LEU A 90 -11.99 -3.38 -1.35
CA LEU A 90 -11.11 -3.22 -0.20
C LEU A 90 -9.75 -2.65 -0.61
N TYR A 91 -9.16 -3.15 -1.69
CA TYR A 91 -7.90 -2.63 -2.21
C TYR A 91 -8.06 -1.18 -2.66
N PHE A 92 -9.09 -0.87 -3.44
CA PHE A 92 -9.28 0.48 -3.96
C PHE A 92 -9.55 1.49 -2.85
N LEU A 93 -10.54 1.24 -1.99
CA LEU A 93 -10.92 2.18 -0.93
C LEU A 93 -9.88 2.25 0.19
N GLY A 94 -9.43 1.10 0.69
CA GLY A 94 -8.61 1.03 1.90
C GLY A 94 -7.11 1.17 1.65
N LEU A 95 -6.63 0.85 0.44
CA LEU A 95 -5.23 1.00 0.07
C LEU A 95 -5.01 2.18 -0.90
N ALA A 96 -5.67 2.19 -2.06
CA ALA A 96 -5.38 3.19 -3.09
C ALA A 96 -5.84 4.61 -2.67
N LEU A 97 -7.09 4.78 -2.25
CA LEU A 97 -7.60 6.10 -1.83
C LEU A 97 -6.90 6.61 -0.57
N VAL A 98 -6.63 5.76 0.41
CA VAL A 98 -5.84 6.13 1.60
C VAL A 98 -4.42 6.55 1.23
N THR A 99 -3.83 5.93 0.22
CA THR A 99 -2.53 6.35 -0.30
C THR A 99 -2.62 7.73 -0.93
N ILE A 100 -3.56 7.95 -1.86
CA ILE A 100 -3.70 9.20 -2.61
C ILE A 100 -4.07 10.38 -1.69
N PHE A 101 -5.00 10.19 -0.76
CA PHE A 101 -5.53 11.29 0.06
C PHE A 101 -4.91 11.39 1.46
N GLY A 102 -4.18 10.37 1.91
CA GLY A 102 -3.54 10.33 3.23
C GLY A 102 -2.02 10.35 3.14
N ASN A 103 -1.42 9.28 2.62
CA ASN A 103 0.05 9.14 2.64
C ASN A 103 0.76 10.05 1.63
N VAL A 104 0.23 10.24 0.42
CA VAL A 104 0.86 11.07 -0.61
C VAL A 104 1.00 12.54 -0.18
N PRO A 105 -0.03 13.21 0.38
CA PRO A 105 0.10 14.57 0.88
C PRO A 105 1.17 14.72 1.97
N LEU A 106 1.28 13.74 2.88
CA LEU A 106 2.33 13.72 3.90
C LEU A 106 3.71 13.51 3.28
N ASN A 107 3.82 12.62 2.28
CA ASN A 107 5.07 12.39 1.56
C ASN A 107 5.53 13.65 0.82
N GLU A 108 4.63 14.37 0.17
CA GLU A 108 4.94 15.64 -0.51
C GLU A 108 5.33 16.75 0.48
N LEU A 109 4.69 16.80 1.65
CA LEU A 109 5.09 17.72 2.73
C LEU A 109 6.55 17.47 3.13
N LEU A 110 6.93 16.20 3.35
CA LEU A 110 8.29 15.84 3.71
C LEU A 110 9.27 16.05 2.55
N ASP A 111 8.88 15.76 1.32
CA ASP A 111 9.75 15.87 0.15
C ASP A 111 10.19 17.30 -0.15
N LYS A 112 9.31 18.28 0.14
CA LYS A 112 9.57 19.71 -0.04
C LYS A 112 10.42 20.33 1.07
N ALA A 113 10.68 19.63 2.18
CA ALA A 113 11.44 20.15 3.29
C ALA A 113 12.96 20.06 3.03
N ASP A 114 13.68 21.18 3.23
CA ASP A 114 15.14 21.19 3.26
C ASP A 114 15.65 20.81 4.66
N LEU A 115 15.76 19.51 4.88
CA LEU A 115 16.11 18.94 6.20
C LEU A 115 17.50 19.33 6.69
N LEU A 116 18.41 19.76 5.81
CA LEU A 116 19.78 20.15 6.19
C LEU A 116 19.86 21.60 6.68
N ALA A 117 18.89 22.42 6.29
CA ALA A 117 18.80 23.82 6.72
C ALA A 117 17.97 24.00 8.01
N MET A 118 17.28 22.95 8.49
CA MET A 118 16.38 23.02 9.64
C MET A 118 17.10 22.85 10.98
N THR A 119 16.61 23.54 12.02
CA THR A 119 17.09 23.33 13.40
C THR A 119 16.56 22.01 13.99
N PRO A 120 17.17 21.50 15.07
CA PRO A 120 16.66 20.30 15.76
C PRO A 120 15.19 20.41 16.19
N GLU A 121 14.76 21.59 16.63
CA GLU A 121 13.38 21.86 17.06
C GLU A 121 12.41 21.78 15.88
N GLU A 122 12.78 22.35 14.73
CA GLU A 122 11.97 22.32 13.52
C GLU A 122 11.81 20.90 12.97
N LEU A 123 12.89 20.11 13.01
CA LEU A 123 12.88 18.69 12.64
C LEU A 123 11.94 17.89 13.56
N SER A 124 11.97 18.15 14.87
CA SER A 124 11.08 17.47 15.81
C SER A 124 9.60 17.79 15.55
N VAL A 125 9.29 19.07 15.31
CA VAL A 125 7.93 19.50 14.94
C VAL A 125 7.48 18.85 13.63
N LEU A 126 8.35 18.79 12.62
CA LEU A 126 8.03 18.14 11.35
C LEU A 126 7.78 16.64 11.52
N ARG A 127 8.62 15.94 12.29
CA ARG A 127 8.44 14.52 12.58
C ARG A 127 7.13 14.24 13.29
N GLN A 128 6.76 15.02 14.30
CA GLN A 128 5.50 14.86 15.02
C GLN A 128 4.28 15.02 14.09
N LYS A 129 4.34 15.96 13.13
CA LYS A 129 3.30 16.16 12.12
C LYS A 129 3.25 15.04 11.07
N PHE A 130 4.35 14.32 10.86
CA PHE A 130 4.48 13.31 9.81
C PHE A 130 4.28 11.88 10.31
N GLU A 131 5.09 11.43 11.28
CA GLU A 131 5.26 10.01 11.61
C GLU A 131 3.95 9.34 12.06
N LYS A 132 3.28 9.91 13.08
CA LYS A 132 2.07 9.32 13.63
C LYS A 132 0.91 9.33 12.61
N PRO A 133 0.59 10.45 11.95
CA PRO A 133 -0.42 10.45 10.89
C PRO A 133 -0.10 9.47 9.75
N TRP A 134 1.15 9.45 9.27
CA TRP A 134 1.55 8.57 8.17
C TRP A 134 1.37 7.10 8.54
N ASN A 135 1.84 6.70 9.72
CA ASN A 135 1.70 5.34 10.22
C ASN A 135 0.23 4.95 10.46
N ASN A 136 -0.62 5.90 10.88
CA ASN A 136 -2.06 5.66 11.05
C ASN A 136 -2.72 5.29 9.71
N TYR A 137 -2.49 6.08 8.66
CA TYR A 137 -2.97 5.76 7.31
C TYR A 137 -2.38 4.45 6.79
N HIS A 138 -1.09 4.22 7.05
CA HIS A 138 -0.43 3.00 6.60
C HIS A 138 -1.00 1.72 7.26
N ARG A 139 -1.46 1.77 8.52
CA ARG A 139 -2.15 0.61 9.13
C ARG A 139 -3.43 0.22 8.40
N VAL A 140 -4.21 1.19 7.90
CA VAL A 140 -5.39 0.90 7.08
C VAL A 140 -4.97 0.18 5.79
N ARG A 141 -3.92 0.67 5.14
CA ARG A 141 -3.34 0.05 3.93
C ARG A 141 -2.91 -1.39 4.14
N ILE A 142 -2.27 -1.71 5.28
CA ILE A 142 -1.87 -3.08 5.63
C ILE A 142 -3.11 -3.97 5.75
N ILE A 143 -4.09 -3.57 6.57
CA ILE A 143 -5.28 -4.39 6.83
C ILE A 143 -6.05 -4.63 5.54
N SER A 144 -6.32 -3.58 4.76
CA SER A 144 -7.09 -3.68 3.53
C SER A 144 -6.40 -4.51 2.45
N SER A 145 -5.07 -4.40 2.30
CA SER A 145 -4.32 -5.19 1.32
C SER A 145 -4.22 -6.67 1.71
N ILE A 146 -4.03 -7.00 2.99
CA ILE A 146 -4.04 -8.38 3.49
C ILE A 146 -5.43 -9.02 3.32
N MET A 147 -6.50 -8.31 3.69
CA MET A 147 -7.86 -8.80 3.49
C MET A 147 -8.17 -9.02 2.01
N SER A 148 -7.80 -8.07 1.14
CA SER A 148 -7.96 -8.20 -0.31
C SER A 148 -7.23 -9.44 -0.85
N PHE A 149 -5.96 -9.64 -0.45
CA PHE A 149 -5.18 -10.81 -0.82
C PHE A 149 -5.85 -12.11 -0.37
N GLY A 150 -6.28 -12.18 0.90
CA GLY A 150 -6.97 -13.36 1.45
C GLY A 150 -8.25 -13.71 0.69
N LEU A 151 -9.06 -12.70 0.33
CA LEU A 151 -10.28 -12.93 -0.46
C LEU A 151 -9.97 -13.48 -1.86
N LEU A 152 -8.92 -13.01 -2.53
CA LEU A 152 -8.53 -13.54 -3.84
C LEU A 152 -8.02 -14.99 -3.74
N VAL A 153 -7.28 -15.33 -2.69
CA VAL A 153 -6.84 -16.71 -2.42
C VAL A 153 -8.06 -17.60 -2.17
N VAL A 154 -9.01 -17.19 -1.34
CA VAL A 154 -10.25 -17.96 -1.10
C VAL A 154 -11.05 -18.11 -2.39
N ALA A 155 -11.17 -17.06 -3.20
CA ALA A 155 -11.84 -17.12 -4.50
C ALA A 155 -11.18 -18.12 -5.46
N SER A 156 -9.86 -18.33 -5.37
CA SER A 156 -9.16 -19.31 -6.20
C SER A 156 -9.40 -20.76 -5.78
N ILE A 157 -9.77 -20.99 -4.52
CA ILE A 157 -10.04 -22.32 -3.96
C ILE A 157 -11.52 -22.70 -4.15
N LEU A 158 -12.43 -21.72 -4.02
CA LEU A 158 -13.88 -21.90 -4.15
C LEU A 158 -14.41 -21.80 -5.59
N LYS A 159 -13.49 -21.77 -6.56
CA LYS A 159 -13.79 -21.69 -7.98
C LYS A 159 -14.31 -23.02 -8.51
#